data_AF-A0A4Q3RTS2-F1
#
_entry.id   AF-A0A4Q3RTS2-F1
#
_cell.length_a   1.000
_cell.length_b   1.000
_cell.length_c   1.000
_cell.angle_alpha   90.00
_cell.angle_beta   90.00
_cell.angle_gamma   90.00
#
_symmetry.space_group_name_H-M   'P 1'
#
loop_
_entity.id
_entity.type
_entity.pdbx_description
1 polymer ?
#
loop_
_entity_poly.entity_id
_entity_poly.type
_entity_poly.pdbx_seq_one_letter_code
_entity_poly.pdbx_strand_id
1 'polypeptide(L)'
;MAFEIFLHPTAATGGPKAFNAGVSRALTAIGAQHSAAAETVRLSDRTQVHLFLDGDDDIALLTTETVTPAVAAAVWRIAEETSSMVSFGGAFYALPAAGQIPGGLAMGFPGAQRVQHPADLEGLLAGVFEDFQAGEATEVLRKEAVAQAVNDRRSVALKARKPLPDLVSAPSHSLLRRLSDALFGKAL
;
A
#
# COMPACT_ATOMS: atom_id res chain seq x y z
N MET A 1 -3.77 0.95 5.77
CA MET A 1 -2.93 1.13 4.56
C MET A 1 -3.88 1.07 3.37
N ALA A 2 -3.61 1.78 2.27
CA ALA A 2 -4.48 1.67 1.09
C ALA A 2 -4.26 0.32 0.41
N PHE A 3 -5.32 -0.27 -0.12
CA PHE A 3 -5.25 -1.48 -0.93
C PHE A 3 -4.84 -1.09 -2.36
N GLU A 4 -3.83 -1.78 -2.89
CA GLU A 4 -3.19 -1.45 -4.16
C GLU A 4 -3.55 -2.47 -5.25
N ILE A 5 -3.98 -1.95 -6.40
CA ILE A 5 -4.34 -2.74 -7.58
C ILE A 5 -3.58 -2.16 -8.76
N PHE A 6 -2.69 -2.95 -9.35
CA PHE A 6 -1.90 -2.54 -10.50
C PHE A 6 -2.52 -3.08 -11.79
N LEU A 7 -2.47 -2.28 -12.84
CA LEU A 7 -2.82 -2.68 -14.19
C LEU A 7 -1.58 -2.57 -15.06
N HIS A 8 -1.13 -3.72 -15.54
CA HIS A 8 0.06 -3.90 -16.35
C HIS A 8 -0.37 -4.09 -17.81
N PRO A 9 -0.03 -3.15 -18.70
CA PRO A 9 -0.37 -3.25 -20.10
C PRO A 9 0.31 -4.46 -20.72
N THR A 10 -0.27 -4.98 -21.80
CA THR A 10 0.31 -6.07 -22.57
C THR A 10 0.76 -5.59 -23.94
N ALA A 11 1.40 -6.48 -24.70
CA ALA A 11 1.73 -6.18 -26.10
C ALA A 11 0.49 -5.80 -26.95
N ALA A 12 -0.73 -6.13 -26.52
CA ALA A 12 -1.97 -5.79 -27.21
C ALA A 12 -2.45 -4.34 -26.96
N THR A 13 -1.95 -3.66 -25.93
CA THR A 13 -2.39 -2.31 -25.54
C THR A 13 -2.11 -1.23 -26.60
N GLY A 14 -1.05 -1.38 -27.39
CA GLY A 14 -0.66 -0.40 -28.40
C GLY A 14 0.15 0.81 -27.88
N GLY A 15 0.76 0.68 -26.70
CA GLY A 15 1.69 1.65 -26.09
C GLY A 15 1.04 2.78 -25.28
N PRO A 16 1.83 3.79 -24.86
CA PRO A 16 1.45 4.74 -23.80
C PRO A 16 0.22 5.57 -24.08
N LYS A 17 0.16 6.07 -25.31
CA LYS A 17 -0.95 6.92 -25.76
C LYS A 17 -2.25 6.13 -25.83
N ALA A 18 -2.18 4.87 -26.28
CA ALA A 18 -3.34 4.00 -26.38
C ALA A 18 -3.82 3.57 -24.99
N PHE A 19 -2.90 3.26 -24.08
CA PHE A 19 -3.20 2.97 -22.68
C PHE A 19 -3.95 4.12 -22.00
N ASN A 20 -3.37 5.32 -21.97
CA ASN A 20 -3.98 6.49 -21.33
C ASN A 20 -5.34 6.86 -21.93
N ALA A 21 -5.48 6.75 -23.25
CA ALA A 21 -6.77 6.94 -23.92
C ALA A 21 -7.78 5.85 -23.53
N GLY A 22 -7.33 4.60 -23.40
CA GLY A 22 -8.14 3.46 -22.95
C GLY A 22 -8.66 3.65 -21.53
N VAL A 23 -7.79 4.04 -20.59
CA VAL A 23 -8.19 4.38 -19.21
C VAL A 23 -9.29 5.45 -19.23
N SER A 24 -9.09 6.53 -19.98
CA SER A 24 -10.07 7.63 -20.07
C SER A 24 -11.41 7.16 -20.64
N ARG A 25 -11.41 6.30 -21.68
CA ARG A 25 -12.63 5.71 -22.25
C ARG A 25 -13.33 4.78 -21.26
N ALA A 26 -12.57 3.95 -20.53
CA ALA A 26 -13.11 3.05 -19.53
C ALA A 26 -13.82 3.81 -18.40
N LEU A 27 -13.17 4.85 -17.84
CA LEU A 27 -13.74 5.69 -16.79
C LEU A 27 -14.99 6.43 -17.27
N THR A 28 -14.98 6.95 -18.50
CA THR A 28 -16.14 7.61 -19.10
C THR A 28 -17.30 6.62 -19.27
N ALA A 29 -17.02 5.39 -19.70
CA ALA A 29 -18.04 4.37 -19.93
C ALA A 29 -18.77 3.93 -18.65
N ILE A 30 -18.09 3.96 -17.49
CA ILE A 30 -18.69 3.66 -16.18
C ILE A 30 -19.28 4.90 -15.49
N GLY A 31 -19.26 6.06 -16.15
CA GLY A 31 -19.75 7.32 -15.61
C GLY A 31 -18.92 7.85 -14.43
N ALA A 32 -17.65 7.44 -14.33
CA ALA A 32 -16.77 7.91 -13.27
C ALA A 32 -16.33 9.35 -13.52
N GLN A 33 -16.22 10.14 -12.45
CA GLN A 33 -15.68 11.49 -12.50
C GLN A 33 -14.19 11.42 -12.17
N HIS A 34 -13.34 11.70 -13.14
CA HIS A 34 -11.89 11.69 -12.97
C HIS A 34 -11.35 13.12 -12.85
N SER A 35 -10.67 13.41 -11.76
CA SER A 35 -9.89 14.62 -11.56
C SER A 35 -8.41 14.31 -11.74
N ALA A 36 -7.89 14.57 -12.95
CA ALA A 36 -6.47 14.33 -13.26
C ALA A 36 -5.52 15.15 -12.35
N ALA A 37 -5.91 16.36 -11.94
CA ALA A 37 -5.10 17.20 -11.08
C ALA A 37 -5.00 16.69 -9.63
N ALA A 38 -5.99 15.92 -9.18
CA ALA A 38 -6.03 15.35 -7.84
C ALA A 38 -5.77 13.83 -7.84
N GLU A 39 -5.54 13.24 -9.01
CA GLU A 39 -5.36 11.79 -9.21
C GLU A 39 -6.47 10.97 -8.52
N THR A 40 -7.70 11.51 -8.54
CA THR A 40 -8.87 10.91 -7.88
C THR A 40 -9.95 10.59 -8.90
N VAL A 41 -10.54 9.42 -8.73
CA VAL A 41 -11.68 8.95 -9.50
C VAL A 41 -12.83 8.72 -8.54
N ARG A 42 -13.94 9.39 -8.79
CA ARG A 42 -15.20 9.15 -8.08
C ARG A 42 -16.09 8.23 -8.91
N LEU A 43 -16.38 7.07 -8.36
CA LEU A 43 -17.21 6.03 -8.98
C LEU A 43 -18.70 6.33 -8.81
N SER A 44 -19.54 5.55 -9.49
CA SER A 44 -21.00 5.75 -9.56
C SER A 44 -21.70 5.60 -8.19
N ASP A 45 -21.16 4.74 -7.32
CA ASP A 45 -21.59 4.55 -5.92
C ASP A 45 -21.05 5.61 -4.97
N ARG A 46 -20.35 6.63 -5.50
CA ARG A 46 -19.64 7.71 -4.79
C ARG A 46 -18.36 7.26 -4.07
N THR A 47 -17.94 6.00 -4.22
CA THR A 47 -16.64 5.55 -3.75
C THR A 47 -15.54 6.38 -4.44
N GLN A 48 -14.58 6.83 -3.65
CA GLN A 48 -13.43 7.57 -4.14
C GLN A 48 -12.23 6.64 -4.16
N VAL A 49 -11.57 6.54 -5.31
CA VAL A 49 -10.31 5.81 -5.48
C VAL A 49 -9.27 6.78 -6.00
N HIS A 50 -8.00 6.49 -5.74
CA HIS A 50 -6.90 7.21 -6.38
C HIS A 50 -6.42 6.42 -7.58
N LEU A 51 -6.13 7.11 -8.67
CA LEU A 51 -5.64 6.52 -9.91
C LEU A 51 -4.39 7.27 -10.33
N PHE A 52 -3.25 6.59 -10.25
CA PHE A 52 -1.97 7.06 -10.71
C PHE A 52 -1.66 6.40 -12.05
N LEU A 53 -1.25 7.20 -13.03
CA LEU A 53 -0.85 6.73 -14.34
C LEU A 53 0.64 7.04 -14.49
N ASP A 54 1.44 5.98 -14.64
CA ASP A 54 2.84 6.13 -15.02
C ASP A 54 2.91 6.34 -16.54
N GLY A 55 3.33 7.54 -16.94
CA GLY A 55 3.41 7.92 -18.34
C GLY A 55 4.57 7.29 -19.10
N ASP A 56 5.56 6.75 -18.39
CA ASP A 56 6.77 6.16 -18.98
C ASP A 56 6.68 4.63 -19.09
N ASP A 57 6.05 3.99 -18.09
CA ASP A 57 5.93 2.52 -18.01
C ASP A 57 4.55 1.98 -18.40
N ASP A 58 3.60 2.86 -18.74
CA ASP A 58 2.23 2.51 -19.15
C ASP A 58 1.42 1.77 -18.08
N ILE A 59 1.83 1.89 -16.82
CA ILE A 59 1.20 1.23 -15.68
C ILE A 59 0.14 2.15 -15.07
N ALA A 60 -0.98 1.57 -14.66
CA ALA A 60 -1.91 2.25 -13.76
C ALA A 60 -1.88 1.61 -12.37
N LEU A 61 -1.81 2.45 -11.35
CA LEU A 61 -2.00 2.06 -9.95
C LEU A 61 -3.33 2.64 -9.46
N LEU A 62 -4.24 1.77 -9.08
CA LEU A 62 -5.47 2.13 -8.41
C LEU A 62 -5.32 1.82 -6.92
N THR A 63 -5.49 2.84 -6.07
CA THR A 63 -5.50 2.65 -4.62
C THR A 63 -6.87 2.96 -4.04
N THR A 64 -7.29 2.15 -3.08
CA THR A 64 -8.61 2.28 -2.45
C THR A 64 -8.56 1.89 -0.98
N GLU A 65 -9.41 2.52 -0.17
CA GLU A 65 -9.62 2.12 1.23
C GLU A 65 -10.70 1.06 1.39
N THR A 66 -11.54 0.87 0.35
CA THR A 66 -12.62 -0.10 0.33
C THR A 66 -12.72 -0.79 -1.02
N VAL A 67 -13.06 -2.08 -1.02
CA VAL A 67 -13.41 -2.79 -2.26
C VAL A 67 -14.93 -2.88 -2.33
N THR A 68 -15.51 -2.17 -3.30
CA THR A 68 -16.94 -2.25 -3.63
C THR A 68 -17.12 -2.88 -5.01
N PRO A 69 -18.33 -3.34 -5.38
CA PRO A 69 -18.61 -3.82 -6.74
C PRO A 69 -18.28 -2.77 -7.81
N ALA A 70 -18.42 -1.47 -7.50
CA ALA A 70 -18.06 -0.40 -8.42
C ALA A 70 -16.55 -0.32 -8.66
N VAL A 71 -15.72 -0.59 -7.63
CA VAL A 71 -14.26 -0.68 -7.78
C VAL A 71 -13.89 -1.85 -8.67
N ALA A 72 -14.45 -3.03 -8.42
CA ALA A 72 -14.21 -4.22 -9.25
C ALA A 72 -14.63 -3.98 -10.71
N ALA A 73 -15.78 -3.35 -10.94
CA ALA A 73 -16.25 -2.97 -12.26
C ALA A 73 -15.32 -1.96 -12.95
N ALA A 74 -14.78 -1.00 -12.21
CA ALA A 74 -13.81 -0.04 -12.74
C ALA A 74 -12.52 -0.73 -13.16
N VAL A 75 -11.95 -1.57 -12.29
CA VAL A 75 -10.73 -2.34 -12.59
C VAL A 75 -10.95 -3.23 -13.81
N TRP A 76 -12.05 -3.98 -13.86
CA TRP A 76 -12.41 -4.81 -15.01
C TRP A 76 -12.48 -3.98 -16.29
N ARG A 77 -13.18 -2.84 -16.26
CA ARG A 77 -13.40 -2.02 -17.45
C ARG A 77 -12.10 -1.40 -17.95
N ILE A 78 -11.25 -0.90 -17.05
CA ILE A 78 -9.96 -0.33 -17.43
C ILE A 78 -9.08 -1.44 -18.02
N ALA A 79 -8.98 -2.59 -17.36
CA ALA A 79 -8.18 -3.72 -17.82
C ALA A 79 -8.62 -4.23 -19.20
N GLU A 80 -9.92 -4.34 -19.46
CA GLU A 80 -10.44 -4.74 -20.78
C GLU A 80 -10.16 -3.70 -21.87
N GLU A 81 -10.38 -2.42 -21.59
CA GLU A 81 -10.20 -1.34 -22.57
C GLU A 81 -8.72 -1.07 -22.89
N THR A 82 -7.83 -1.43 -21.97
CA THR A 82 -6.37 -1.26 -22.10
C THR A 82 -5.64 -2.55 -22.41
N SER A 83 -6.33 -3.69 -22.53
CA SER A 83 -5.71 -5.02 -22.66
C SER A 83 -4.64 -5.30 -21.60
N SER A 84 -4.96 -5.04 -20.33
CA SER A 84 -4.02 -5.12 -19.22
C SER A 84 -4.22 -6.35 -18.34
N MET A 85 -3.13 -6.88 -17.82
CA MET A 85 -3.15 -7.81 -16.69
C MET A 85 -3.34 -7.02 -15.39
N VAL A 86 -4.11 -7.56 -14.46
CA VAL A 86 -4.35 -6.95 -13.15
C VAL A 86 -3.51 -7.66 -12.10
N SER A 87 -2.93 -6.94 -11.14
CA SER A 87 -2.26 -7.58 -9.99
C SER A 87 -2.62 -6.94 -8.66
N PHE A 88 -2.92 -7.77 -7.67
CA PHE A 88 -3.19 -7.40 -6.28
C PHE A 88 -2.90 -8.61 -5.38
N GLY A 89 -2.62 -8.38 -4.10
CA GLY A 89 -2.32 -9.46 -3.15
C GLY A 89 -1.14 -10.37 -3.54
N GLY A 90 -0.22 -9.88 -4.36
CA GLY A 90 0.91 -10.67 -4.87
C GLY A 90 0.58 -11.67 -5.98
N ALA A 91 -0.63 -11.61 -6.55
CA ALA A 91 -1.07 -12.46 -7.66
C ALA A 91 -1.32 -11.63 -8.93
N PHE A 92 -1.30 -12.31 -10.09
CA PHE A 92 -1.59 -11.72 -11.40
C PHE A 92 -2.84 -12.35 -12.00
N TYR A 93 -3.64 -11.53 -12.66
CA TYR A 93 -4.94 -11.90 -13.20
C TYR A 93 -5.02 -11.42 -14.66
N ALA A 94 -5.07 -12.36 -15.60
CA ALA A 94 -5.27 -12.02 -17.01
C ALA A 94 -6.76 -12.07 -17.36
N LEU A 95 -7.27 -10.92 -17.78
CA LEU A 95 -8.61 -10.78 -18.33
C LEU A 95 -8.62 -11.14 -19.83
N PRO A 96 -9.81 -11.36 -20.44
CA PRO A 96 -9.92 -11.76 -21.84
C PRO A 96 -9.13 -10.86 -22.81
N ALA A 97 -9.21 -9.52 -22.65
CA ALA A 97 -8.53 -8.58 -23.53
C ALA A 97 -7.00 -8.56 -23.38
N ALA A 98 -6.47 -8.98 -22.23
CA ALA A 98 -5.03 -9.08 -21.98
C ALA A 98 -4.40 -10.30 -22.69
N GLY A 99 -5.23 -11.26 -23.13
CA GLY A 99 -4.78 -12.43 -23.86
C GLY A 99 -4.18 -13.52 -22.96
N GLN A 100 -2.98 -13.98 -23.28
CA GLN A 100 -2.31 -15.06 -22.56
C GLN A 100 -1.38 -14.51 -21.49
N ILE A 101 -1.36 -15.18 -20.33
CA ILE A 101 -0.36 -14.93 -19.29
C ILE A 101 1.01 -15.34 -19.86
N PRO A 102 2.02 -14.45 -19.89
CA PRO A 102 3.37 -14.80 -20.28
C PRO A 102 3.89 -15.99 -19.47
N GLY A 103 4.45 -17.00 -20.14
CA GLY A 103 4.91 -18.23 -19.47
C GLY A 103 5.92 -18.00 -18.33
N GLY A 104 6.74 -16.94 -18.44
CA GLY A 104 7.64 -16.52 -17.35
C GLY A 104 6.92 -16.07 -16.09
N LEU A 105 5.78 -15.37 -16.22
CA LEU A 105 4.96 -14.99 -15.08
C LEU A 105 4.22 -16.19 -14.47
N ALA A 106 3.72 -17.10 -15.31
CA ALA A 106 3.05 -18.31 -14.83
C ALA A 106 3.99 -19.24 -14.03
N MET A 107 5.28 -19.24 -14.36
CA MET A 107 6.31 -20.03 -13.66
C MET A 107 6.85 -19.32 -12.41
N GLY A 108 7.01 -17.99 -12.45
CA GLY A 108 7.55 -17.19 -11.35
C GLY A 108 6.53 -16.81 -10.28
N PHE A 109 5.24 -16.76 -10.65
CA PHE A 109 4.13 -16.40 -9.78
C PHE A 109 3.05 -17.49 -9.87
N PRO A 110 3.07 -18.51 -9.00
CA PRO A 110 2.06 -19.57 -9.00
C PRO A 110 0.62 -19.08 -8.75
N GLY A 111 0.45 -17.81 -8.39
CA GLY A 111 -0.85 -17.13 -8.29
C GLY A 111 -1.37 -16.53 -9.59
N ALA A 112 -0.70 -16.72 -10.74
CA ALA A 112 -1.17 -16.18 -12.01
C ALA A 112 -2.42 -16.93 -12.52
N GLN A 113 -3.56 -16.25 -12.62
CA GLN A 113 -4.85 -16.85 -12.96
C GLN A 113 -5.52 -16.13 -14.13
N ARG A 114 -6.37 -16.86 -14.86
CA ARG A 114 -7.24 -16.26 -15.89
C ARG A 114 -8.60 -15.99 -15.28
N VAL A 115 -9.14 -14.81 -15.55
CA VAL A 115 -10.45 -14.38 -15.07
C VAL A 115 -11.34 -14.19 -16.29
N GLN A 116 -12.46 -14.91 -16.35
CA GLN A 116 -13.33 -14.88 -17.54
C GLN A 116 -14.54 -13.96 -17.36
N HIS A 117 -15.01 -13.78 -16.13
CA HIS A 117 -16.17 -12.95 -15.84
C HIS A 117 -15.86 -11.84 -14.82
N PRO A 118 -16.52 -10.68 -14.92
CA PRO A 118 -16.39 -9.60 -13.95
C PRO A 118 -16.65 -10.04 -12.50
N ALA A 119 -17.63 -10.91 -12.30
CA ALA A 119 -17.99 -11.41 -10.97
C ALA A 119 -16.86 -12.25 -10.32
N ASP A 120 -16.06 -12.94 -11.14
CA ASP A 120 -14.90 -13.69 -10.64
C ASP A 120 -13.84 -12.72 -10.10
N LEU A 121 -13.59 -11.61 -10.82
CA LEU A 121 -12.65 -10.57 -10.38
C LEU A 121 -13.14 -9.92 -9.09
N GLU A 122 -14.44 -9.62 -9.00
CA GLU A 122 -15.06 -9.04 -7.81
C GLU A 122 -14.87 -9.93 -6.59
N GLY A 123 -15.16 -11.23 -6.70
CA GLY A 123 -14.97 -12.18 -5.61
C GLY A 123 -13.51 -12.31 -5.18
N LEU A 124 -12.58 -12.32 -6.14
CA LEU A 124 -11.14 -12.36 -5.87
C LEU A 124 -10.65 -11.09 -5.15
N LEU A 125 -11.05 -9.91 -5.65
CA LEU A 125 -10.70 -8.63 -5.03
C LEU A 125 -11.25 -8.54 -3.60
N ALA A 126 -12.52 -8.93 -3.39
CA ALA A 126 -13.14 -8.92 -2.07
C ALA A 126 -12.41 -9.85 -1.10
N GLY A 127 -12.13 -11.09 -1.50
CA GLY A 127 -11.44 -12.05 -0.64
C GLY A 127 -10.02 -11.61 -0.26
N VAL A 128 -9.23 -11.14 -1.23
CA VAL A 128 -7.87 -10.64 -0.94
C VAL A 128 -7.90 -9.38 -0.08
N PHE A 129 -8.91 -8.54 -0.25
CA PHE A 129 -9.08 -7.35 0.57
C PHE A 129 -9.46 -7.67 2.01
N GLU A 130 -10.31 -8.68 2.24
CA GLU A 130 -10.61 -9.18 3.59
C GLU A 130 -9.35 -9.69 4.29
N ASP A 131 -8.52 -10.48 3.60
CA ASP A 131 -7.24 -10.96 4.12
C ASP A 131 -6.28 -9.81 4.45
N PHE A 132 -6.23 -8.79 3.58
CA PHE A 132 -5.46 -7.58 3.81
C PHE A 132 -5.89 -6.85 5.09
N GLN A 133 -7.20 -6.66 5.29
CA GLN A 133 -7.74 -6.03 6.50
C GLN A 133 -7.44 -6.86 7.76
N ALA A 134 -7.58 -8.18 7.70
CA ALA A 134 -7.26 -9.07 8.81
C ALA A 134 -5.78 -9.00 9.19
N GLY A 135 -4.90 -8.91 8.19
CA GLY A 135 -3.47 -8.68 8.37
C GLY A 135 -3.17 -7.34 9.07
N GLU A 136 -3.79 -6.24 8.60
CA GLU A 136 -3.64 -4.92 9.22
C GLU A 136 -4.09 -4.91 10.68
N ALA A 137 -5.24 -5.50 10.99
CA ALA A 137 -5.76 -5.59 12.36
C ALA A 137 -4.78 -6.34 13.29
N THR A 138 -4.18 -7.42 12.79
CA THR A 138 -3.20 -8.21 13.55
C THR A 138 -1.91 -7.42 13.82
N GLU A 139 -1.43 -6.65 12.85
CA GLU A 139 -0.27 -5.76 13.00
C GLU A 139 -0.52 -4.64 14.01
N VAL A 140 -1.72 -4.06 14.03
CA VAL A 140 -2.11 -3.05 15.04
C VAL A 140 -2.08 -3.65 16.44
N LEU A 141 -2.73 -4.80 16.65
CA LEU A 141 -2.71 -5.49 17.94
C LEU A 141 -1.29 -5.83 18.40
N ARG A 142 -0.43 -6.26 17.47
CA ARG A 142 0.98 -6.53 17.76
C ARG A 142 1.72 -5.26 18.20
N LYS A 143 1.54 -4.14 17.50
CA LYS A 143 2.17 -2.86 17.85
C LYS A 143 1.70 -2.36 19.21
N GLU A 144 0.41 -2.50 19.51
CA GLU A 144 -0.16 -2.15 20.81
C GLU A 144 0.42 -3.03 21.93
N ALA A 145 0.52 -4.34 21.71
CA ALA A 145 1.14 -5.26 22.68
C ALA A 145 2.62 -4.92 22.94
N VAL A 146 3.37 -4.56 21.90
CA VAL A 146 4.76 -4.11 22.03
C VAL A 146 4.84 -2.78 22.80
N ALA A 147 3.99 -1.81 22.46
CA ALA A 147 3.94 -0.52 23.15
C ALA A 147 3.59 -0.68 24.64
N GLN A 148 2.62 -1.56 24.94
CA GLN A 148 2.23 -1.88 26.31
C GLN A 148 3.39 -2.54 27.07
N ALA A 149 4.06 -3.54 26.47
CA ALA A 149 5.21 -4.19 27.09
C ALA A 149 6.38 -3.22 27.36
N VAL A 150 6.62 -2.24 26.47
CA VAL A 150 7.62 -1.19 26.67
C VAL A 150 7.22 -0.28 27.84
N ASN A 151 5.94 0.13 27.92
CA ASN A 151 5.43 0.94 29.02
C ASN A 151 5.49 0.19 30.36
N ASP A 152 5.14 -1.09 30.37
CA ASP A 152 5.21 -1.93 31.57
C ASP A 152 6.66 -2.05 32.06
N ARG A 153 7.62 -2.34 31.16
CA ARG A 153 9.06 -2.36 31.50
C ARG A 153 9.54 -1.01 32.03
N ARG A 154 9.11 0.09 31.42
CA ARG A 154 9.46 1.46 31.88
C ARG A 154 8.89 1.73 33.27
N SER A 155 7.65 1.31 33.53
CA SER A 155 7.00 1.48 34.83
C SER A 155 7.65 0.65 35.94
N VAL A 156 8.08 -0.58 35.62
CA VAL A 156 8.83 -1.45 36.55
C VAL A 156 10.20 -0.85 36.84
N ALA A 157 10.92 -0.36 35.83
CA ALA A 157 12.21 0.31 36.02
C ALA A 157 12.08 1.59 36.88
N LEU A 158 10.98 2.33 36.74
CA LEU A 158 10.68 3.50 37.56
C LEU A 158 10.32 3.13 39.01
N LYS A 159 9.55 2.05 39.23
CA LYS A 159 9.20 1.55 40.57
C LYS A 159 10.38 0.88 41.29
N ALA A 160 11.30 0.26 40.54
CA ALA A 160 12.50 -0.37 41.06
C ALA A 160 13.62 0.63 41.41
N ARG A 161 13.46 1.92 41.06
CA ARG A 161 14.30 2.98 41.63
C ARG A 161 13.95 3.13 43.11
N LYS A 162 14.68 2.44 43.98
CA LYS A 162 14.84 2.88 45.37
C LYS A 162 15.23 4.37 45.35
N PRO A 163 14.67 5.23 46.23
CA PRO A 163 15.31 6.52 46.47
C PRO A 163 16.76 6.21 46.85
N LEU A 164 17.72 6.74 46.09
CA LEU A 164 19.12 6.60 46.50
C LEU A 164 19.21 7.15 47.94
N PRO A 165 19.83 6.43 48.89
CA PRO A 165 20.19 7.05 50.16
C PRO A 165 21.01 8.30 49.83
N ASP A 166 20.77 9.41 50.55
CA ASP A 166 21.41 10.72 50.38
C ASP A 166 22.90 10.60 50.01
N LEU A 167 23.17 10.48 48.72
CA LEU A 167 24.50 10.43 48.16
C LEU A 167 24.71 11.80 47.55
N VAL A 168 25.18 12.68 48.41
CA VAL A 168 26.19 13.71 48.14
C VAL A 168 26.00 14.39 46.78
N SER A 169 25.36 15.58 46.82
CA SER A 169 25.44 16.65 45.81
C SER A 169 25.65 16.20 44.37
N ALA A 170 24.60 16.28 43.55
CA ALA A 170 24.69 16.09 42.11
C ALA A 170 25.96 16.76 41.54
N PRO A 171 26.75 16.05 40.73
CA PRO A 171 27.96 16.61 40.17
C PRO A 171 27.63 17.88 39.36
N SER A 172 28.20 19.02 39.75
CA SER A 172 27.91 20.36 39.19
C SER A 172 28.23 20.52 37.70
N HIS A 173 28.85 19.53 37.06
CA HIS A 173 29.29 19.57 35.68
C HIS A 173 28.86 18.32 34.92
N SER A 174 28.30 18.53 33.73
CA SER A 174 27.87 17.48 32.81
C SER A 174 29.02 16.56 32.42
N LEU A 175 28.71 15.31 32.09
CA LEU A 175 29.67 14.27 31.68
C LEU A 175 30.60 14.73 30.54
N LEU A 176 30.06 15.48 29.57
CA LEU A 176 30.83 16.05 28.47
C LEU A 176 31.84 17.10 28.94
N ARG A 177 31.49 17.92 29.93
CA ARG A 177 32.40 18.92 30.50
C ARG A 177 33.53 18.27 31.30
N ARG A 178 33.24 17.16 31.98
CA ARG A 178 34.25 16.37 32.68
C ARG A 178 35.24 15.69 31.73
N LEU A 179 34.74 15.17 30.61
CA LEU A 179 35.57 14.58 29.57
C LEU A 179 36.43 15.66 28.87
N SER A 180 35.84 16.82 28.60
CA SER A 180 36.55 17.98 28.06
C SER A 180 37.66 18.45 29.00
N ASP A 181 37.37 18.63 30.29
CA ASP A 181 38.36 19.09 31.28
C ASP A 181 39.48 18.06 31.50
N ALA A 182 39.17 16.76 31.37
CA ALA A 182 40.14 15.68 31.48
C ALA A 182 41.05 15.57 30.24
N LEU A 183 40.53 15.91 29.05
CA LEU A 183 41.28 15.81 27.78
C LEU A 183 42.06 17.07 27.44
N PHE A 184 41.56 18.24 27.82
CA PHE A 184 42.13 19.53 27.40
C PHE A 184 42.66 20.37 28.57
N GLY A 185 42.56 19.87 29.80
CA GLY A 185 42.87 20.64 31.01
C GLY A 185 41.85 21.76 31.24
N LYS A 186 41.66 22.15 32.50
CA LYS A 186 40.74 23.24 32.86
C LYS A 186 41.17 24.54 32.16
N ALA A 187 40.41 24.97 31.15
CA ALA A 187 40.44 26.37 30.73
C ALA A 187 39.78 27.20 31.84
N LEU A 188 40.55 28.15 32.38
CA LEU A 188 40.15 29.10 33.42
C LEU A 188 38.83 29.82 33.10
#